data_AF-A0A951KVP9-F1
#
_entry.id   AF-A0A951KVP9-F1
#
_cell.length_a   1.000
_cell.length_b   1.000
_cell.length_c   1.000
_cell.angle_alpha   90.00
_cell.angle_beta   90.00
_cell.angle_gamma   90.00
#
_symmetry.space_group_name_H-M   'P 1'
#
loop_
_entity.id
_entity.type
_entity.pdbx_description
1 polymer ?
#
loop_
_entity_poly.entity_id
_entity_poly.type
_entity_poly.pdbx_seq_one_letter_code
_entity_poly.pdbx_strand_id
1 'polypeptide(L)'
;MPRSFILYVSLIVALAAGLVVFLPWTHEWRIHSPSLFVVLSLFVLAGELLPIPVPRRRGLARVTISAAFAFAILLRVGAGPAAVIYVSSSVIADLAARVSATKIVFNAAQYLLALLAAAAVLIAANSLPLPTITGAQLPIVLLSAAAFFATNHVLACVAGALLARVPIVGYLREDLAFQAWTAGCVLAFAPALLASADASVALVPVCFVPMLAVYFGGRQAV
;
A
#
# COMPACT_ATOMS: atom_id res chain seq x y z
N MET A 1 3.55 24.66 9.61
CA MET A 1 2.49 23.61 9.59
C MET A 1 1.55 23.80 10.77
N PRO A 2 0.26 23.44 10.67
CA PRO A 2 -0.69 23.52 11.79
C PRO A 2 -0.26 22.64 12.98
N ARG A 3 -0.49 23.08 14.22
CA ARG A 3 -0.16 22.29 15.43
C ARG A 3 -0.88 20.93 15.44
N SER A 4 -2.15 20.92 15.05
CA SER A 4 -2.95 19.69 14.94
C SER A 4 -2.36 18.67 13.97
N PHE A 5 -1.83 19.14 12.83
CA PHE A 5 -1.15 18.28 11.86
C PHE A 5 0.13 17.66 12.46
N ILE A 6 0.96 18.46 13.14
CA ILE A 6 2.20 17.96 13.75
C ILE A 6 1.89 16.92 14.83
N LEU A 7 0.94 17.21 15.73
CA LEU A 7 0.52 16.26 16.77
C LEU A 7 0.02 14.95 16.17
N TYR A 8 -0.78 15.04 15.11
CA TYR A 8 -1.28 13.87 14.41
C TYR A 8 -0.15 13.04 13.80
N VAL A 9 0.77 13.66 13.06
CA VAL A 9 1.93 12.95 12.48
C VAL A 9 2.77 12.30 13.58
N SER A 10 3.06 13.00 14.67
CA SER A 10 3.84 12.45 15.79
C SER A 10 3.16 11.24 16.42
N LEU A 11 1.84 11.27 16.60
CA LEU A 11 1.06 10.15 17.15
C LEU A 11 1.11 8.93 16.24
N ILE A 12 0.93 9.13 14.93
CA ILE A 12 0.98 8.05 13.94
C ILE A 12 2.38 7.43 13.86
N VAL A 13 3.43 8.25 13.87
CA VAL A 13 4.82 7.79 13.89
C VAL A 13 5.14 7.03 15.19
N ALA A 14 4.71 7.53 16.34
CA ALA A 14 4.92 6.87 17.62
C ALA A 14 4.21 5.51 17.68
N LEU A 15 2.97 5.43 17.18
CA LEU A 15 2.23 4.17 17.08
C LEU A 15 2.94 3.17 16.18
N ALA A 16 3.36 3.60 14.99
CA ALA A 16 4.11 2.78 14.05
C ALA A 16 5.43 2.27 14.67
N ALA A 17 6.20 3.15 15.31
CA ALA A 17 7.45 2.78 15.97
C ALA A 17 7.22 1.75 17.10
N GLY A 18 6.17 1.93 17.91
CA GLY A 18 5.77 0.94 18.92
C GLY A 18 5.49 -0.43 18.31
N LEU A 19 4.74 -0.50 17.21
CA LEU A 19 4.43 -1.77 16.55
C LEU A 19 5.65 -2.42 15.88
N VAL A 20 6.65 -1.66 15.45
CA VAL A 20 7.93 -2.24 14.97
C VAL A 20 8.69 -2.89 16.13
N VAL A 21 8.73 -2.24 17.30
CA VAL A 21 9.51 -2.68 18.45
C VAL A 21 8.88 -3.88 19.16
N PHE A 22 7.54 -3.89 19.29
CA PHE A 22 6.85 -4.81 20.20
C PHE A 22 6.24 -6.05 19.55
N LEU A 23 6.28 -6.19 18.23
CA LEU A 23 5.64 -7.32 17.57
C LEU A 23 6.65 -8.31 16.96
N PRO A 24 6.41 -9.62 17.14
CA PRO A 24 7.39 -10.68 16.85
C PRO A 24 7.65 -10.94 15.36
N TRP A 25 7.08 -10.16 14.44
CA TRP A 25 7.30 -10.28 13.00
C TRP A 25 8.70 -9.84 12.52
N THR A 26 9.55 -9.34 13.43
CA THR A 26 10.96 -9.02 13.17
C THR A 26 11.87 -10.25 13.18
N HIS A 27 11.41 -11.40 13.69
CA HIS A 27 12.23 -12.59 13.86
C HIS A 27 11.93 -13.67 12.81
N GLU A 28 13.01 -14.23 12.25
CA GLU A 28 13.09 -15.34 11.28
C GLU A 28 12.07 -15.33 10.12
N TRP A 29 12.49 -14.83 8.95
CA TRP A 29 11.68 -14.89 7.73
C TRP A 29 12.10 -16.09 6.87
N ARG A 30 11.14 -16.93 6.50
CA ARG A 30 11.36 -18.03 5.55
C ARG A 30 10.78 -17.65 4.18
N ILE A 31 11.65 -17.23 3.28
CA ILE A 31 11.29 -16.89 1.89
C ILE A 31 11.40 -18.14 1.03
N HIS A 32 10.27 -18.84 0.84
CA HIS A 32 10.22 -20.08 0.06
C HIS A 32 10.38 -19.85 -1.45
N SER A 33 9.94 -18.68 -1.96
CA SER A 33 9.97 -18.32 -3.39
C SER A 33 10.78 -17.05 -3.61
N PRO A 34 12.13 -17.12 -3.59
CA PRO A 34 13.00 -15.93 -3.65
C PRO A 34 12.85 -15.16 -4.97
N SER A 35 12.64 -15.84 -6.10
CA SER A 35 12.43 -15.21 -7.40
C SER A 35 11.16 -14.34 -7.42
N LEU A 36 10.03 -14.89 -6.96
CA LEU A 36 8.78 -14.14 -6.83
C LEU A 36 8.92 -12.97 -5.86
N PHE A 37 9.56 -13.18 -4.71
CA PHE A 37 9.80 -12.12 -3.74
C PHE A 37 10.61 -10.96 -4.32
N VAL A 38 11.69 -11.25 -5.06
CA VAL A 38 12.49 -10.23 -5.76
C VAL A 38 11.66 -9.49 -6.79
N VAL A 39 10.91 -10.21 -7.64
CA VAL A 39 10.06 -9.58 -8.66
C VAL A 39 9.03 -8.66 -8.01
N LEU A 40 8.27 -9.15 -7.03
CA LEU A 40 7.29 -8.32 -6.33
C LEU A 40 7.95 -7.11 -5.67
N SER A 41 9.13 -7.27 -5.05
CA SER A 41 9.87 -6.16 -4.41
C SER A 41 10.28 -5.08 -5.41
N LEU A 42 10.75 -5.49 -6.60
CA LEU A 42 11.07 -4.55 -7.68
C LEU A 42 9.82 -3.81 -8.17
N PHE A 43 8.67 -4.49 -8.26
CA PHE A 43 7.41 -3.85 -8.64
C PHE A 43 6.85 -2.92 -7.56
N VAL A 44 7.05 -3.22 -6.26
CA VAL A 44 6.75 -2.28 -5.17
C VAL A 44 7.57 -1.01 -5.35
N LEU A 45 8.89 -1.13 -5.52
CA LEU A 45 9.78 0.01 -5.69
C LEU A 45 9.46 0.81 -6.96
N ALA A 46 9.26 0.14 -8.09
CA ALA A 46 8.89 0.78 -9.35
C ALA A 46 7.54 1.50 -9.23
N GLY A 47 6.56 0.89 -8.57
CA GLY A 47 5.24 1.47 -8.33
C GLY A 47 5.26 2.71 -7.43
N GLU A 48 6.21 2.80 -6.51
CA GLU A 48 6.45 4.00 -5.70
C GLU A 48 7.20 5.09 -6.49
N LEU A 49 8.17 4.72 -7.34
CA LEU A 49 8.96 5.65 -8.15
C LEU A 49 8.21 6.23 -9.36
N LEU A 50 7.19 5.52 -9.85
CA LEU A 50 6.42 5.89 -11.04
C LEU A 50 4.94 6.15 -10.70
N PRO A 51 4.62 7.15 -9.84
CA PRO A 51 3.24 7.46 -9.52
C PRO A 51 2.50 7.94 -10.77
N ILE A 52 1.26 7.48 -10.94
CA ILE A 52 0.38 7.93 -12.02
C ILE A 52 -0.23 9.27 -11.62
N PRO A 53 0.08 10.38 -12.32
CA PRO A 53 -0.56 11.66 -12.04
C PRO A 53 -2.00 11.61 -12.56
N VAL A 54 -2.96 11.89 -11.68
CA VAL A 54 -4.38 11.98 -12.06
C VAL A 54 -4.88 13.39 -11.76
N PRO A 55 -5.35 14.14 -12.79
CA PRO A 55 -5.93 15.47 -12.60
C PRO A 55 -7.12 15.43 -11.64
N ARG A 56 -7.14 16.36 -10.67
CA ARG A 56 -8.22 16.46 -9.70
C ARG A 56 -8.61 17.93 -9.49
N ARG A 57 -9.85 18.15 -9.04
CA ARG A 57 -10.43 19.47 -8.74
C ARG A 57 -9.60 20.35 -7.79
N ARG A 58 -8.69 19.78 -6.99
CA ARG A 58 -7.80 20.50 -6.05
C ARG A 58 -6.29 20.21 -6.27
N GLY A 59 -5.89 19.76 -7.46
CA GLY A 59 -4.49 19.49 -7.82
C GLY A 59 -4.26 18.12 -8.47
N LEU A 60 -3.02 17.64 -8.50
CA LEU A 60 -2.67 16.32 -9.03
C LEU A 60 -2.74 15.29 -7.90
N ALA A 61 -3.63 14.30 -8.02
CA ALA A 61 -3.60 13.12 -7.18
C ALA A 61 -2.52 12.17 -7.72
N ARG A 62 -1.83 11.44 -6.83
CA ARG A 62 -0.86 10.40 -7.21
C ARG A 62 -1.45 9.06 -6.85
N VAL A 63 -1.69 8.23 -7.85
CA VAL A 63 -2.11 6.83 -7.65
C VAL A 63 -0.86 5.97 -7.84
N THR A 64 -0.51 5.19 -6.81
CA THR A 64 0.59 4.22 -6.87
C THR A 64 0.01 2.80 -6.89
N ILE A 65 0.70 1.90 -7.60
CA ILE A 65 0.28 0.49 -7.75
C ILE A 65 1.05 -0.42 -6.79
N SER A 66 2.07 0.13 -6.15
CA SER A 66 2.94 -0.51 -5.13
C SER A 66 2.14 -1.26 -4.04
N ALA A 67 1.00 -0.72 -3.62
CA ALA A 67 0.15 -1.31 -2.60
C ALA A 67 -0.31 -2.74 -2.96
N ALA A 68 -0.64 -3.03 -4.22
CA ALA A 68 -1.04 -4.38 -4.64
C ALA A 68 0.11 -5.38 -4.54
N PHE A 69 1.33 -4.96 -4.91
CA PHE A 69 2.52 -5.81 -4.84
C PHE A 69 2.97 -6.03 -3.39
N ALA A 70 2.91 -4.99 -2.56
CA ALA A 70 3.18 -5.10 -1.12
C ALA A 70 2.17 -6.04 -0.44
N PHE A 71 0.89 -5.94 -0.82
CA PHE A 71 -0.15 -6.84 -0.35
C PHE A 71 0.08 -8.28 -0.87
N ALA A 72 0.54 -8.47 -2.09
CA ALA A 72 0.93 -9.79 -2.60
C ALA A 72 2.10 -10.41 -1.80
N ILE A 73 3.10 -9.61 -1.41
CA ILE A 73 4.18 -10.06 -0.51
C ILE A 73 3.60 -10.43 0.85
N LEU A 74 2.65 -9.65 1.39
CA LEU A 74 1.99 -9.95 2.66
C LEU A 74 1.31 -11.33 2.59
N LEU A 75 0.53 -11.59 1.55
CA LEU A 75 -0.19 -12.86 1.39
C LEU A 75 0.76 -14.05 1.24
N ARG A 76 1.85 -13.89 0.48
CA ARG A 76 2.74 -15.00 0.10
C ARG A 76 3.87 -15.27 1.09
N VAL A 77 4.45 -14.21 1.66
CA VAL A 77 5.68 -14.27 2.47
C VAL A 77 5.41 -13.84 3.91
N GLY A 78 4.44 -12.95 4.14
CA GLY A 78 4.03 -12.52 5.46
C GLY A 78 4.30 -11.04 5.74
N ALA A 79 3.90 -10.60 6.94
CA ALA A 79 3.84 -9.18 7.30
C ALA A 79 5.21 -8.50 7.41
N GLY A 80 6.22 -9.18 7.99
CA GLY A 80 7.56 -8.62 8.19
C GLY A 80 8.24 -8.22 6.87
N PRO A 81 8.46 -9.16 5.93
CA PRO A 81 9.05 -8.87 4.63
C PRO A 81 8.26 -7.82 3.84
N ALA A 82 6.93 -7.93 3.82
CA ALA A 82 6.07 -6.97 3.14
C ALA A 82 6.21 -5.55 3.73
N ALA A 83 6.28 -5.43 5.06
CA ALA A 83 6.45 -4.16 5.74
C ALA A 83 7.78 -3.51 5.39
N VAL A 84 8.87 -4.29 5.45
CA VAL A 84 10.21 -3.76 5.14
C VAL A 84 10.28 -3.29 3.70
N ILE A 85 9.84 -4.10 2.74
CA ILE A 85 9.89 -3.73 1.32
C ILE A 85 9.01 -2.53 1.03
N TYR A 86 7.81 -2.47 1.59
CA TYR A 86 6.88 -1.38 1.28
C TYR A 86 7.32 -0.05 1.90
N VAL A 87 7.75 -0.07 3.17
CA VAL A 87 8.26 1.11 3.86
C VAL A 87 9.57 1.58 3.23
N SER A 88 10.52 0.69 2.95
CA SER A 88 11.79 1.08 2.34
C SER A 88 11.58 1.67 0.94
N SER A 89 10.70 1.07 0.13
CA SER A 89 10.38 1.57 -1.20
C SER A 89 9.75 2.95 -1.18
N SER A 90 8.81 3.18 -0.26
CA SER A 90 8.19 4.49 -0.07
C SER A 90 9.21 5.55 0.36
N VAL A 91 10.08 5.24 1.32
CA VAL A 91 11.16 6.15 1.76
C VAL A 91 12.10 6.46 0.61
N ILE A 92 12.54 5.46 -0.18
CA ILE A 92 13.41 5.67 -1.34
C ILE A 92 12.74 6.60 -2.36
N ALA A 93 11.48 6.35 -2.70
CA ALA A 93 10.76 7.17 -3.68
C ALA A 93 10.52 8.61 -3.19
N ASP A 94 10.17 8.78 -1.92
CA ASP A 94 9.99 10.09 -1.30
C ASP A 94 11.31 10.88 -1.23
N LEU A 95 12.43 10.22 -0.91
CA LEU A 95 13.77 10.82 -0.96
C LEU A 95 14.14 11.23 -2.38
N ALA A 96 13.91 10.36 -3.38
CA ALA A 96 14.14 10.66 -4.79
C ALA A 96 13.29 11.85 -5.28
N ALA A 97 12.04 11.94 -4.81
CA ALA A 97 11.12 13.03 -5.08
C ALA A 97 11.40 14.30 -4.24
N ARG A 98 12.39 14.26 -3.34
CA ARG A 98 12.80 15.37 -2.45
C ARG A 98 11.64 15.97 -1.66
N VAL A 99 10.72 15.12 -1.18
CA VAL A 99 9.62 15.60 -0.33
C VAL A 99 10.12 15.93 1.08
N SER A 100 9.35 16.70 1.85
CA SER A 100 9.74 17.10 3.20
C SER A 100 9.87 15.91 4.14
N ALA A 101 10.84 15.95 5.07
CA ALA A 101 11.09 14.87 6.03
C ALA A 101 9.82 14.46 6.82
N THR A 102 8.98 15.42 7.21
CA THR A 102 7.70 15.16 7.87
C THR A 102 6.77 14.28 7.04
N LYS A 103 6.75 14.48 5.71
CA LYS A 103 5.96 13.66 4.81
C LYS A 103 6.54 12.25 4.67
N ILE A 104 7.88 12.13 4.58
CA ILE A 104 8.56 10.83 4.50
C ILE A 104 8.21 9.96 5.71
N VAL A 105 8.40 10.49 6.92
CA VAL A 105 8.12 9.72 8.14
C VAL A 105 6.64 9.41 8.32
N PHE A 106 5.75 10.32 7.90
CA PHE A 106 4.31 10.08 7.93
C PHE A 106 3.89 8.99 6.95
N ASN A 107 4.36 9.05 5.69
CA ASN A 107 4.07 8.05 4.67
C ASN A 107 4.56 6.66 5.10
N ALA A 108 5.80 6.57 5.60
CA ALA A 108 6.36 5.33 6.13
C ALA A 108 5.48 4.74 7.25
N ALA A 109 5.08 5.56 8.23
CA ALA A 109 4.23 5.13 9.34
C ALA A 109 2.82 4.72 8.85
N GLN A 110 2.21 5.51 7.96
CA GLN A 110 0.91 5.22 7.38
C GLN A 110 0.90 3.88 6.64
N TYR A 111 1.90 3.64 5.78
CA TYR A 111 1.98 2.42 4.98
C TYR A 111 2.22 1.19 5.84
N LEU A 112 3.06 1.31 6.87
CA LEU A 112 3.23 0.26 7.86
C LEU A 112 1.90 -0.07 8.55
N LEU A 113 1.21 0.94 9.10
CA LEU A 113 -0.05 0.72 9.81
C LEU A 113 -1.15 0.12 8.93
N ALA A 114 -1.25 0.55 7.67
CA ALA A 114 -2.19 -0.02 6.72
C ALA A 114 -1.89 -1.50 6.43
N LEU A 115 -0.61 -1.84 6.24
CA LEU A 115 -0.18 -3.20 6.01
C LEU A 115 -0.43 -4.10 7.24
N LEU A 116 -0.15 -3.59 8.43
CA LEU A 116 -0.40 -4.30 9.68
C LEU A 116 -1.90 -4.50 9.95
N ALA A 117 -2.76 -3.55 9.55
CA ALA A 117 -4.22 -3.72 9.61
C ALA A 117 -4.68 -4.87 8.71
N ALA A 118 -4.17 -4.96 7.49
CA ALA A 118 -4.41 -6.11 6.61
C ALA A 118 -3.90 -7.42 7.20
N ALA A 119 -2.68 -7.43 7.75
CA ALA A 119 -2.09 -8.60 8.38
C ALA A 119 -2.93 -9.08 9.57
N ALA A 120 -3.43 -8.16 10.40
CA ALA A 120 -4.26 -8.47 11.57
C ALA A 120 -5.56 -9.21 11.18
N VAL A 121 -6.23 -8.80 10.09
CA VAL A 121 -7.41 -9.50 9.56
C VAL A 121 -7.07 -10.94 9.19
N LEU A 122 -5.96 -11.17 8.49
CA LEU A 122 -5.57 -12.50 8.04
C LEU A 122 -5.10 -13.39 9.20
N ILE A 123 -4.37 -12.82 10.17
CA ILE A 123 -3.92 -13.53 11.38
C ILE A 123 -5.13 -13.94 12.23
N ALA A 124 -6.09 -13.03 12.45
CA ALA A 124 -7.31 -13.33 13.18
C ALA A 124 -8.12 -14.47 12.55
N ALA A 125 -8.02 -14.63 11.23
CA ALA A 125 -8.64 -15.72 10.47
C ALA A 125 -7.72 -16.94 10.28
N ASN A 126 -6.57 -17.03 10.95
CA ASN A 126 -5.56 -18.09 10.81
C ASN A 126 -5.19 -18.39 9.34
N SER A 127 -5.12 -17.35 8.52
CA SER A 127 -4.98 -17.47 7.07
C SER A 127 -3.55 -17.18 6.57
N LEU A 128 -2.62 -16.67 7.39
CA LEU A 128 -1.26 -16.38 6.94
C LEU A 128 -0.25 -17.48 7.32
N PRO A 129 0.68 -17.86 6.42
CA PRO A 129 0.79 -17.45 5.01
C PRO A 129 -0.22 -18.17 4.08
N LEU A 130 -0.57 -17.57 2.94
CA LEU A 130 -1.42 -18.17 1.89
C LEU A 130 -0.58 -18.65 0.69
N PRO A 131 -0.09 -19.90 0.70
CA PRO A 131 0.69 -20.46 -0.41
C PRO A 131 -0.14 -20.64 -1.69
N THR A 132 -1.44 -20.90 -1.56
CA THR A 132 -2.38 -20.98 -2.69
C THR A 132 -3.66 -20.25 -2.31
N ILE A 133 -4.13 -19.37 -3.19
CA ILE A 133 -5.42 -18.70 -3.02
C ILE A 133 -6.46 -19.48 -3.80
N THR A 134 -7.42 -20.07 -3.10
CA THR A 134 -8.60 -20.68 -3.71
C THR A 134 -9.81 -19.74 -3.55
N GLY A 135 -10.93 -20.07 -4.19
CA GLY A 135 -12.17 -19.31 -4.04
C GLY A 135 -12.63 -19.15 -2.58
N ALA A 136 -12.28 -20.11 -1.70
CA ALA A 136 -12.65 -20.08 -0.29
C ALA A 136 -11.92 -18.99 0.51
N GLN A 137 -10.67 -18.65 0.17
CA GLN A 137 -9.91 -17.59 0.85
C GLN A 137 -10.21 -16.20 0.28
N LEU A 138 -10.91 -16.11 -0.85
CA LEU A 138 -11.17 -14.82 -1.50
C LEU A 138 -11.90 -13.82 -0.59
N PRO A 139 -12.95 -14.20 0.19
CA PRO A 139 -13.60 -13.25 1.09
C PRO A 139 -12.66 -12.67 2.16
N ILE A 140 -11.80 -13.49 2.78
CA ILE A 140 -10.90 -13.00 3.82
C ILE A 140 -9.76 -12.15 3.23
N VAL A 141 -9.30 -12.49 2.02
CA VAL A 141 -8.30 -11.67 1.31
C VAL A 141 -8.88 -10.31 0.92
N LEU A 142 -10.13 -10.27 0.44
CA LEU A 142 -10.82 -9.00 0.14
C LEU A 142 -11.10 -8.18 1.40
N LEU A 143 -11.46 -8.82 2.53
CA LEU A 143 -11.62 -8.12 3.80
C LEU A 143 -10.29 -7.53 4.30
N SER A 144 -9.20 -8.27 4.13
CA SER A 144 -7.85 -7.79 4.45
C SER A 144 -7.43 -6.62 3.57
N ALA A 145 -7.69 -6.69 2.25
CA ALA A 145 -7.46 -5.59 1.33
C ALA A 145 -8.31 -4.35 1.69
N ALA A 146 -9.56 -4.55 2.12
CA ALA A 146 -10.43 -3.49 2.59
C ALA A 146 -9.91 -2.83 3.87
N ALA A 147 -9.36 -3.61 4.82
CA ALA A 147 -8.73 -3.08 6.02
C ALA A 147 -7.50 -2.24 5.70
N PHE A 148 -6.62 -2.74 4.81
CA PHE A 148 -5.50 -1.94 4.31
C PHE A 148 -5.97 -0.62 3.69
N PHE A 149 -6.94 -0.71 2.76
CA PHE A 149 -7.45 0.44 2.04
C PHE A 149 -8.05 1.47 2.99
N ALA A 150 -8.91 1.04 3.91
CA ALA A 150 -9.57 1.91 4.88
C ALA A 150 -8.55 2.62 5.77
N THR A 151 -7.59 1.88 6.34
CA THR A 151 -6.54 2.47 7.20
C THR A 151 -5.68 3.45 6.41
N ASN A 152 -5.18 3.06 5.23
CA ASN A 152 -4.36 3.92 4.40
C ASN A 152 -5.09 5.22 4.01
N HIS A 153 -6.34 5.08 3.55
CA HIS A 153 -7.17 6.19 3.11
C HIS A 153 -7.52 7.15 4.24
N VAL A 154 -7.96 6.63 5.39
CA VAL A 154 -8.33 7.45 6.55
C VAL A 154 -7.13 8.24 7.06
N LEU A 155 -5.98 7.57 7.21
CA LEU A 155 -4.77 8.24 7.70
C LEU A 155 -4.33 9.37 6.76
N ALA A 156 -4.26 9.09 5.45
CA ALA A 156 -3.88 10.07 4.43
C ALA A 156 -4.85 11.27 4.39
N CYS A 157 -6.15 11.01 4.42
CA CYS A 157 -7.17 12.04 4.37
C CYS A 157 -7.19 12.92 5.62
N VAL A 158 -7.01 12.34 6.82
CA VAL A 158 -6.93 13.12 8.06
C VAL A 158 -5.71 14.03 8.02
N ALA A 159 -4.54 13.53 7.62
CA ALA A 159 -3.35 14.35 7.44
C ALA A 159 -3.56 15.49 6.43
N GLY A 160 -4.13 15.17 5.26
CA GLY A 160 -4.44 16.15 4.21
C GLY A 160 -5.42 17.22 4.69
N ALA A 161 -6.50 16.82 5.36
CA ALA A 161 -7.51 17.72 5.89
C ALA A 161 -6.97 18.64 6.99
N LEU A 162 -6.16 18.10 7.92
CA LEU A 162 -5.50 18.89 8.97
C LEU A 162 -4.50 19.89 8.39
N LEU A 163 -3.73 19.49 7.37
CA LEU A 163 -2.77 20.36 6.71
C LEU A 163 -3.48 21.50 5.94
N ALA A 164 -4.55 21.17 5.23
CA ALA A 164 -5.36 22.12 4.45
C ALA A 164 -6.37 22.92 5.30
N ARG A 165 -6.53 22.58 6.59
CA ARG A 165 -7.49 23.18 7.52
C ARG A 165 -8.94 23.11 7.04
N VAL A 166 -9.32 21.97 6.47
CA VAL A 166 -10.69 21.69 6.02
C VAL A 166 -11.35 20.62 6.90
N PRO A 167 -12.70 20.53 6.91
CA PRO A 167 -13.39 19.50 7.67
C PRO A 167 -13.01 18.08 7.23
N ILE A 168 -12.55 17.26 8.18
CA ILE A 168 -12.05 15.88 7.93
C ILE A 168 -13.11 15.01 7.26
N VAL A 169 -14.33 15.00 7.79
CA VAL A 169 -15.42 14.13 7.30
C VAL A 169 -15.83 14.50 5.87
N GLY A 170 -15.87 15.80 5.55
CA GLY A 170 -16.15 16.26 4.19
C GLY A 170 -15.06 15.81 3.22
N TYR A 171 -13.80 16.00 3.60
CA TYR A 171 -12.65 15.60 2.78
C TYR A 171 -12.59 14.08 2.51
N LEU A 172 -12.86 13.27 3.55
CA LEU A 172 -12.94 11.80 3.42
C LEU A 172 -14.03 11.39 2.41
N ARG A 173 -15.25 11.91 2.55
CA ARG A 173 -16.37 11.56 1.67
C ARG A 173 -16.10 11.95 0.21
N GLU A 174 -15.48 13.11 -0.01
CA GLU A 174 -15.10 13.59 -1.35
C GLU A 174 -13.99 12.75 -2.00
N ASP A 175 -13.12 12.12 -1.19
CA ASP A 175 -12.00 11.31 -1.68
C ASP A 175 -12.32 9.82 -1.84
N LEU A 176 -13.27 9.31 -1.06
CA LEU A 176 -13.56 7.88 -0.96
C LEU A 176 -13.87 7.24 -2.31
N ALA A 177 -14.79 7.82 -3.10
CA ALA A 177 -15.20 7.21 -4.37
C ALA A 177 -14.04 7.09 -5.37
N PHE A 178 -13.20 8.14 -5.46
CA PHE A 178 -12.04 8.14 -6.33
C PHE A 178 -10.99 7.12 -5.89
N GLN A 179 -10.68 7.06 -4.59
CA GLN A 179 -9.70 6.12 -4.06
C GLN A 179 -10.19 4.68 -4.11
N ALA A 180 -11.47 4.43 -3.88
CA ALA A 180 -12.05 3.09 -3.98
C ALA A 180 -11.91 2.55 -5.40
N TRP A 181 -12.11 3.39 -6.43
CA TRP A 181 -11.96 2.99 -7.82
C TRP A 181 -10.50 2.83 -8.27
N THR A 182 -9.60 3.65 -7.73
CA THR A 182 -8.19 3.63 -8.15
C THR A 182 -7.36 2.67 -7.30
N ALA A 183 -7.17 2.98 -6.02
CA ALA A 183 -6.39 2.16 -5.10
C ALA A 183 -7.13 0.86 -4.70
N GLY A 184 -8.45 0.92 -4.49
CA GLY A 184 -9.25 -0.24 -4.09
C GLY A 184 -9.28 -1.34 -5.16
N CYS A 185 -9.54 -0.98 -6.43
CA CYS A 185 -9.51 -1.95 -7.53
C CYS A 185 -8.12 -2.56 -7.76
N VAL A 186 -7.05 -1.76 -7.61
CA VAL A 186 -5.67 -2.25 -7.70
C VAL A 186 -5.36 -3.25 -6.58
N LEU A 187 -5.76 -2.97 -5.33
CA LEU A 187 -5.60 -3.91 -4.22
C LEU A 187 -6.41 -5.20 -4.42
N ALA A 188 -7.65 -5.08 -4.92
CA ALA A 188 -8.50 -6.23 -5.23
C ALA A 188 -7.94 -7.12 -6.34
N PHE A 189 -6.98 -6.63 -7.15
CA PHE A 189 -6.30 -7.40 -8.19
C PHE A 189 -5.18 -8.32 -7.65
N ALA A 190 -4.68 -8.09 -6.43
CA ALA A 190 -3.57 -8.87 -5.87
C ALA A 190 -3.77 -10.41 -5.86
N PRO A 191 -4.98 -10.97 -5.62
CA PRO A 191 -5.21 -12.41 -5.73
C PRO A 191 -4.99 -12.95 -7.16
N ALA A 192 -5.45 -12.21 -8.17
CA ALA A 192 -5.28 -12.59 -9.58
C ALA A 192 -3.81 -12.49 -10.02
N LEU A 193 -3.09 -11.49 -9.50
CA LEU A 193 -1.64 -11.37 -9.67
C LEU A 193 -0.91 -12.61 -9.12
N LEU A 194 -1.26 -13.04 -7.90
CA LEU A 194 -0.66 -14.21 -7.26
C LEU A 194 -1.02 -15.52 -7.97
N ALA A 195 -2.27 -15.66 -8.42
CA ALA A 195 -2.68 -16.81 -9.23
C ALA A 195 -1.89 -16.90 -10.55
N SER A 196 -1.57 -15.75 -11.16
CA SER A 196 -0.71 -15.70 -12.35
C SER A 196 0.74 -16.07 -12.01
N ALA A 197 1.26 -15.59 -10.87
CA ALA A 197 2.59 -15.94 -10.38
C ALA A 197 2.75 -17.44 -10.07
N ASP A 198 1.68 -18.08 -9.59
CA ASP A 198 1.64 -19.53 -9.34
C ASP A 198 1.76 -20.34 -10.64
N ALA A 199 1.21 -19.84 -11.75
CA ALA A 199 1.40 -20.45 -13.06
C ALA A 199 2.81 -20.20 -13.60
N SER A 200 3.31 -18.97 -13.48
CA SER A 200 4.71 -18.61 -13.76
C SER A 200 5.03 -17.22 -13.24
N VAL A 201 6.17 -17.08 -12.56
CA VAL A 201 6.68 -15.77 -12.10
C VAL A 201 6.85 -14.79 -13.29
N ALA A 202 7.10 -15.29 -14.50
CA ALA A 202 7.22 -14.47 -15.71
C ALA A 202 5.90 -13.80 -16.12
N LEU A 203 4.75 -14.27 -15.62
CA LEU A 203 3.45 -13.64 -15.89
C LEU A 203 3.20 -12.39 -15.06
N VAL A 204 3.92 -12.19 -13.94
CA VAL A 204 3.77 -10.99 -13.09
C VAL A 204 4.03 -9.69 -13.87
N PRO A 205 5.13 -9.55 -14.64
CA PRO A 205 5.30 -8.42 -15.55
C PRO A 205 4.22 -8.29 -16.63
N VAL A 206 3.73 -9.42 -17.16
CA VAL A 206 2.72 -9.43 -18.23
C VAL A 206 1.38 -8.89 -17.72
N CYS A 207 0.98 -9.27 -16.51
CA CYS A 207 -0.22 -8.75 -15.83
C CYS A 207 -0.21 -7.21 -15.69
N PHE A 208 0.97 -6.59 -15.76
CA PHE A 208 1.14 -5.16 -15.61
C PHE A 208 1.08 -4.39 -16.93
N VAL A 209 1.16 -5.07 -18.08
CA VAL A 209 1.06 -4.42 -19.41
C VAL A 209 -0.20 -3.55 -19.56
N PRO A 210 -1.40 -3.98 -19.13
CA PRO A 210 -2.59 -3.13 -19.18
C PRO A 210 -2.47 -1.88 -18.30
N MET A 211 -1.78 -1.98 -17.16
CA MET A 211 -1.56 -0.83 -16.28
C MET A 211 -0.58 0.18 -16.90
N LEU A 212 0.42 -0.29 -17.65
CA LEU A 212 1.29 0.59 -18.45
C LEU A 212 0.50 1.35 -19.51
N ALA A 213 -0.46 0.71 -20.17
CA ALA A 213 -1.33 1.39 -21.14
C ALA A 213 -2.13 2.52 -20.48
N VAL A 214 -2.69 2.28 -19.29
CA VAL A 214 -3.39 3.32 -18.51
C VAL A 214 -2.43 4.42 -18.06
N TYR A 215 -1.21 4.08 -17.65
CA TYR A 215 -0.20 5.07 -17.26
C TYR A 215 0.17 5.99 -18.41
N PHE A 216 0.51 5.44 -19.57
CA PHE A 216 0.89 6.23 -20.74
C PHE A 216 -0.30 7.02 -21.29
N GLY A 217 -1.50 6.43 -21.35
CA GLY A 217 -2.71 7.13 -21.77
C GLY A 217 -3.08 8.28 -20.83
N GLY A 218 -2.99 8.06 -19.51
CA GLY A 218 -3.25 9.09 -18.50
C GLY A 218 -2.27 10.25 -18.57
N ARG A 219 -0.99 9.99 -18.90
CA ARG A 219 0.01 11.06 -19.12
C ARG A 219 -0.21 11.88 -20.38
N GLN A 220 -0.81 11.30 -21.42
CA GLN A 220 -1.11 12.01 -22.66
C GLN A 220 -2.39 12.85 -22.59
N ALA A 221 -3.24 12.60 -21.58
CA ALA A 221 -4.48 13.33 -21.36
C ALA A 221 -4.32 14.62 -20.53
N VAL A 222 -3.10 14.94 -20.08
CA VAL A 222 -2.72 16.15 -19.33
C VAL A 222 -1.90 17.07 -20.21
#